data_AF-A0A966V1R3-F1
#
_entry.id   AF-A0A966V1R3-F1
#
_cell.length_a   1.000
_cell.length_b   1.000
_cell.length_c   1.000
_cell.angle_alpha   90.00
_cell.angle_beta   90.00
_cell.angle_gamma   90.00
#
_symmetry.space_group_name_H-M   'P 1'
#
loop_
_entity.id
_entity.type
_entity.pdbx_description
1 polymer ?
#
loop_
_entity_poly.entity_id
_entity_poly.type
_entity_poly.pdbx_seq_one_letter_code
_entity_poly.pdbx_strand_id
1 'polypeptide(L)'
;DTVRQSLQTNGITIDADWCDCFARNGIHVGVSLDGPAFLHDAHRRTRTGKPSHAAALRGIRWLQQRQIPFNVISVLTADALDHADALFDFFAEHGITEVGFNMEETEGGNSSSSLDRPELEGRYRAFLQRFWQRTLASPGQVHLREFDGITSLACSDQRLERTDMNHPFVIVNVDARGNVSSFDPELLGVELERFGCFAFGNVLSDSLEQIAASERFQQVQREMAAGVAACRSSCAYFGLCGGGAGSNKVFEHGRFDGSETQACRYRIQLVADVVLAGLEQQLGLSAAA
;
A
#
# COMPACT_ATOMS: atom_id res chain seq x y z
N ASP A 1 5.22 27.28 6.46
CA ASP A 1 4.99 25.98 5.80
C ASP A 1 6.18 25.08 6.02
N THR A 2 5.94 23.87 6.55
CA THR A 2 6.99 22.89 6.84
C THR A 2 6.86 21.73 5.88
N VAL A 3 7.87 21.52 5.03
CA VAL A 3 7.93 20.34 4.15
C VAL A 3 8.20 19.11 5.01
N ARG A 4 7.34 18.09 4.90
CA ARG A 4 7.57 16.77 5.50
C ARG A 4 8.28 15.88 4.49
N GLN A 5 9.28 15.14 4.94
CA GLN A 5 10.05 14.24 4.09
C GLN A 5 9.85 12.80 4.55
N SER A 6 9.66 11.91 3.59
CA SER A 6 9.54 10.48 3.81
C SER A 6 10.39 9.73 2.79
N LEU A 7 10.93 8.56 3.19
CA LEU A 7 11.73 7.68 2.36
C LEU A 7 11.20 6.25 2.46
N GLN A 8 10.92 5.59 1.34
CA GLN A 8 10.71 4.15 1.28
C GLN A 8 12.00 3.46 0.83
N THR A 9 12.45 2.42 1.54
CA THR A 9 13.70 1.71 1.25
C THR A 9 13.60 0.22 1.53
N ASN A 10 14.46 -0.59 0.92
CA ASN A 10 14.62 -2.01 1.27
C ASN A 10 15.49 -2.23 2.53
N GLY A 11 16.05 -1.16 3.10
CA GLY A 11 16.79 -1.15 4.36
C GLY A 11 18.21 -1.72 4.33
N ILE A 12 18.65 -2.34 3.23
CA ILE A 12 19.89 -3.14 3.24
C ILE A 12 21.19 -2.30 3.35
N THR A 13 21.13 -1.01 3.01
CA THR A 13 22.25 -0.06 3.04
C THR A 13 22.18 0.93 4.20
N ILE A 14 21.20 0.82 5.10
CA ILE A 14 21.10 1.73 6.24
C ILE A 14 22.26 1.47 7.20
N ASP A 15 22.95 2.55 7.56
CA ASP A 15 24.06 2.61 8.51
C ASP A 15 23.98 3.88 9.37
N ALA A 16 25.04 4.15 10.14
CA ALA A 16 25.14 5.32 11.01
C ALA A 16 24.98 6.65 10.26
N ASP A 17 25.59 6.79 9.08
CA ASP A 17 25.60 8.04 8.31
C ASP A 17 24.20 8.35 7.76
N TRP A 18 23.49 7.31 7.31
CA TRP A 18 22.08 7.43 6.93
C TRP A 18 21.20 7.82 8.12
N CYS A 19 21.37 7.20 9.28
CA CYS A 19 20.60 7.57 10.47
C CYS A 19 20.86 9.02 10.90
N ASP A 20 22.12 9.49 10.84
CA ASP A 20 22.45 10.88 11.12
C ASP A 20 21.79 11.84 10.11
N CYS A 21 21.68 11.43 8.84
CA CYS A 21 20.94 12.18 7.83
C CYS A 21 19.43 12.23 8.14
N PHE A 22 18.82 11.09 8.48
CA PHE A 22 17.39 11.01 8.78
C PHE A 22 17.02 11.86 10.00
N ALA A 23 17.80 11.78 11.08
CA ALA A 23 17.60 12.57 12.29
C ALA A 23 17.69 14.07 12.02
N ARG A 24 18.74 14.52 11.33
CA ARG A 24 18.96 15.95 11.03
C ARG A 24 17.83 16.57 10.21
N ASN A 25 17.18 15.78 9.36
CA ASN A 25 16.16 16.26 8.42
C ASN A 25 14.72 15.90 8.84
N GLY A 26 14.54 15.15 9.93
CA GLY A 26 13.22 14.66 10.35
C GLY A 26 12.55 13.76 9.31
N ILE A 27 13.34 12.91 8.62
CA ILE A 27 12.83 12.01 7.57
C ILE A 27 12.12 10.82 8.21
N HIS A 28 10.87 10.58 7.81
CA HIS A 28 10.15 9.36 8.15
C HIS A 28 10.59 8.21 7.22
N VAL A 29 10.87 7.03 7.78
CA VAL A 29 11.44 5.91 7.01
C VAL A 29 10.45 4.75 6.93
N GLY A 30 10.05 4.36 5.72
CA GLY A 30 9.37 3.10 5.44
C GLY A 30 10.38 2.04 5.00
N VAL A 31 10.34 0.86 5.62
CA VAL A 31 11.24 -0.26 5.29
C VAL A 31 10.44 -1.42 4.71
N SER A 32 10.84 -1.91 3.54
CA SER A 32 10.21 -3.10 2.95
C SER A 32 10.75 -4.38 3.58
N LEU A 33 9.89 -5.13 4.26
CA LEU A 33 10.24 -6.38 4.97
C LEU A 33 9.02 -7.30 5.08
N ASP A 34 9.05 -8.43 4.38
CA ASP A 34 7.90 -9.34 4.28
C ASP A 34 7.80 -10.37 5.43
N GLY A 35 8.30 -10.03 6.63
CA GLY A 35 8.29 -10.91 7.80
C GLY A 35 9.53 -11.81 7.95
N PRO A 36 9.38 -13.00 8.56
CA PRO A 36 10.46 -13.96 8.77
C PRO A 36 11.26 -14.29 7.51
N ALA A 37 12.53 -14.69 7.70
CA ALA A 37 13.46 -14.97 6.61
C ALA A 37 12.91 -15.89 5.51
N PHE A 38 12.16 -16.92 5.87
CA PHE A 38 11.63 -17.88 4.88
C PHE A 38 10.56 -17.26 3.96
N LEU A 39 9.80 -16.25 4.42
CA LEU A 39 8.87 -15.48 3.59
C LEU A 39 9.61 -14.38 2.83
N HIS A 40 10.43 -13.61 3.52
CA HIS A 40 11.17 -12.49 2.92
C HIS A 40 12.12 -12.95 1.82
N ASP A 41 12.99 -13.92 2.09
CA ASP A 41 14.03 -14.37 1.15
C ASP A 41 13.47 -15.27 0.02
N ALA A 42 12.19 -15.66 0.08
CA ALA A 42 11.52 -16.31 -1.04
C ALA A 42 11.41 -15.35 -2.24
N HIS A 43 11.12 -14.07 -1.98
CA HIS A 43 10.85 -13.08 -3.03
C HIS A 43 11.87 -11.93 -3.07
N ARG A 44 12.36 -11.47 -1.91
CA ARG A 44 13.33 -10.37 -1.84
C ARG A 44 14.75 -10.92 -1.88
N ARG A 45 15.33 -10.92 -3.07
CA ARG A 45 16.72 -11.35 -3.30
C ARG A 45 17.53 -10.25 -3.92
N THR A 46 18.82 -10.25 -3.60
CA THR A 46 19.77 -9.38 -4.30
C THR A 46 19.83 -9.76 -5.79
N ARG A 47 20.39 -8.88 -6.62
CA ARG A 47 20.66 -9.17 -8.04
C ARG A 47 21.49 -10.45 -8.28
N THR A 48 22.23 -10.92 -7.26
CA THR A 48 23.01 -12.18 -7.30
C THR A 48 22.25 -13.39 -6.76
N GLY A 49 20.95 -13.26 -6.47
CA GLY A 49 20.11 -14.33 -5.94
C GLY A 49 20.28 -14.60 -4.44
N LYS A 50 21.14 -13.86 -3.73
CA LYS A 50 21.38 -14.00 -2.29
C LYS A 50 20.21 -13.45 -1.45
N PRO A 51 19.94 -14.04 -0.27
CA PRO A 51 18.94 -13.54 0.68
C PRO A 51 19.23 -12.10 1.12
N SER A 52 18.19 -11.30 1.37
CA SER A 52 18.30 -9.90 1.84
C SER A 52 17.76 -9.66 3.25
N HIS A 53 17.03 -10.61 3.84
CA HIS A 53 16.38 -10.45 5.14
C HIS A 53 17.35 -10.01 6.24
N ALA A 54 18.48 -10.70 6.37
CA ALA A 54 19.48 -10.38 7.40
C ALA A 54 20.09 -8.98 7.22
N ALA A 55 20.13 -8.45 5.99
CA ALA A 55 20.59 -7.09 5.71
C ALA A 55 19.53 -6.04 6.05
N ALA A 56 18.27 -6.28 5.69
CA ALA A 56 17.16 -5.41 6.05
C ALA A 56 17.02 -5.29 7.58
N LEU A 57 17.10 -6.41 8.31
CA LEU A 57 17.09 -6.40 9.78
C LEU A 57 18.28 -5.66 10.41
N ARG A 58 19.47 -5.69 9.77
CA ARG A 58 20.60 -4.83 10.22
C ARG A 58 20.25 -3.36 10.09
N GLY A 59 19.62 -2.96 8.99
CA GLY A 59 19.16 -1.59 8.78
C GLY A 59 18.11 -1.15 9.81
N ILE A 60 17.14 -2.01 10.11
CA ILE A 60 16.14 -1.75 11.16
C ILE A 60 16.81 -1.57 12.53
N ARG A 61 17.80 -2.41 12.88
CA ARG A 61 18.54 -2.23 14.12
C ARG A 61 19.27 -0.89 14.21
N TRP A 62 19.80 -0.37 13.10
CA TRP A 62 20.37 0.97 13.06
C TRP A 62 19.33 2.05 13.35
N LEU A 63 18.15 1.97 12.70
CA LEU A 63 17.04 2.89 12.95
C LEU A 63 16.62 2.87 14.42
N GLN A 64 16.48 1.68 15.01
CA GLN A 64 16.12 1.50 16.42
C GLN A 64 17.17 2.05 17.38
N GLN A 65 18.46 1.72 17.17
CA GLN A 65 19.56 2.20 18.00
C GLN A 65 19.67 3.73 18.00
N ARG A 66 19.32 4.36 16.87
CA ARG A 66 19.32 5.82 16.71
C ARG A 66 17.95 6.46 16.97
N GLN A 67 16.96 5.68 17.41
CA GLN A 67 15.60 6.12 17.71
C GLN A 67 14.93 6.86 16.53
N ILE A 68 15.24 6.45 15.30
CA ILE A 68 14.61 6.97 14.09
C ILE A 68 13.23 6.31 13.94
N PRO A 69 12.12 7.07 13.91
CA PRO A 69 10.80 6.50 13.66
C PRO A 69 10.73 5.86 12.28
N PHE A 70 10.19 4.65 12.22
CA PHE A 70 10.02 3.92 10.96
C PHE A 70 8.75 3.08 10.97
N ASN A 71 8.25 2.76 9.78
CA ASN A 71 7.21 1.77 9.57
C ASN A 71 7.71 0.66 8.64
N VAL A 72 7.06 -0.50 8.66
CA VAL A 72 7.32 -1.60 7.74
C VAL A 72 6.19 -1.72 6.74
N ILE A 73 6.53 -1.92 5.47
CA ILE A 73 5.59 -2.37 4.44
C ILE A 73 5.94 -3.82 4.09
N SER A 74 4.97 -4.71 4.23
CA SER A 74 5.09 -6.15 3.97
C SER A 74 4.13 -6.53 2.85
N VAL A 75 4.64 -7.18 1.81
CA VAL A 75 3.82 -7.73 0.73
C VAL A 75 3.34 -9.13 1.11
N LEU A 76 2.03 -9.35 1.06
CA LEU A 76 1.40 -10.64 1.30
C LEU A 76 1.28 -11.42 0.00
N THR A 77 2.00 -12.54 -0.08
CA THR A 77 1.85 -13.55 -1.12
C THR A 77 1.01 -14.71 -0.61
N ALA A 78 0.63 -15.65 -1.49
CA ALA A 78 -0.11 -16.85 -1.11
C ALA A 78 0.59 -17.71 -0.05
N ASP A 79 1.93 -17.66 0.01
CA ASP A 79 2.72 -18.38 1.01
C ASP A 79 2.59 -17.77 2.40
N ALA A 80 2.40 -16.44 2.50
CA ALA A 80 2.27 -15.75 3.79
C ALA A 80 0.92 -16.02 4.49
N LEU A 81 -0.13 -16.44 3.77
CA LEU A 81 -1.50 -16.48 4.28
C LEU A 81 -1.72 -17.47 5.43
N ASP A 82 -0.88 -18.51 5.54
CA ASP A 82 -0.99 -19.49 6.63
C ASP A 82 -0.07 -19.14 7.82
N HIS A 83 0.54 -17.96 7.82
CA HIS A 83 1.60 -17.57 8.76
C HIS A 83 1.31 -16.28 9.54
N ALA A 84 0.03 -15.94 9.73
CA ALA A 84 -0.39 -14.74 10.49
C ALA A 84 0.29 -14.64 11.87
N ASP A 85 0.33 -15.74 12.63
CA ASP A 85 0.97 -15.79 13.94
C ASP A 85 2.49 -15.56 13.85
N ALA A 86 3.17 -16.25 12.92
CA ALA A 86 4.62 -16.12 12.75
C ALA A 86 5.03 -14.72 12.28
N LEU A 87 4.21 -14.06 11.46
CA LEU A 87 4.39 -12.66 11.06
C LEU A 87 4.22 -11.72 12.24
N PHE A 88 3.15 -11.88 13.03
CA PHE A 88 2.92 -11.07 14.22
C PHE A 88 4.05 -11.21 15.24
N ASP A 89 4.41 -12.46 15.59
CA ASP A 89 5.49 -12.78 16.52
C ASP A 89 6.80 -12.17 16.05
N PHE A 90 7.11 -12.29 14.77
CA PHE A 90 8.31 -11.71 14.18
C PHE A 90 8.37 -10.18 14.33
N PHE A 91 7.30 -9.47 14.00
CA PHE A 91 7.27 -8.02 14.12
C PHE A 91 7.40 -7.59 15.60
N ALA A 92 6.67 -8.24 16.50
CA ALA A 92 6.73 -7.96 17.93
C ALA A 92 8.13 -8.24 18.52
N GLU A 93 8.73 -9.40 18.22
CA GLU A 93 10.07 -9.78 18.70
C GLU A 93 11.17 -8.83 18.20
N HIS A 94 11.02 -8.30 16.99
CA HIS A 94 11.96 -7.34 16.41
C HIS A 94 11.63 -5.89 16.78
N GLY A 95 10.65 -5.62 17.64
CA GLY A 95 10.28 -4.26 18.03
C GLY A 95 9.80 -3.40 16.86
N ILE A 96 9.11 -4.02 15.90
CA ILE A 96 8.49 -3.37 14.74
C ILE A 96 7.02 -3.17 15.10
N THR A 97 6.65 -1.92 15.38
CA THR A 97 5.29 -1.59 15.87
C THR A 97 4.36 -1.13 14.76
N GLU A 98 4.85 -0.40 13.76
CA GLU A 98 4.02 0.15 12.68
C GLU A 98 4.19 -0.70 11.41
N VAL A 99 3.13 -1.42 11.00
CA VAL A 99 3.14 -2.32 9.85
C VAL A 99 2.01 -1.94 8.88
N GLY A 100 2.27 -2.03 7.58
CA GLY A 100 1.25 -1.98 6.54
C GLY A 100 1.37 -3.21 5.64
N PHE A 101 0.23 -3.85 5.36
CA PHE A 101 0.17 -4.94 4.39
C PHE A 101 -0.27 -4.44 3.02
N ASN A 102 0.53 -4.78 2.02
CA ASN A 102 0.10 -4.71 0.63
C ASN A 102 -0.17 -6.12 0.15
N MET A 103 -1.23 -6.33 -0.64
CA MET A 103 -1.34 -7.57 -1.39
C MET A 103 -0.25 -7.62 -2.47
N GLU A 104 0.08 -8.81 -2.98
CA GLU A 104 0.92 -8.94 -4.18
C GLU A 104 0.13 -8.47 -5.41
N GLU A 105 0.25 -7.19 -5.75
CA GLU A 105 -0.48 -6.56 -6.86
C GLU A 105 0.13 -6.91 -8.22
N THR A 106 -0.73 -7.05 -9.24
CA THR A 106 -0.31 -7.15 -10.64
C THR A 106 -0.16 -5.74 -11.19
N GLU A 107 1.02 -5.13 -11.05
CA GLU A 107 1.30 -3.77 -11.50
C GLU A 107 2.73 -3.59 -12.02
N GLY A 108 2.90 -2.62 -12.91
CA GLY A 108 4.17 -2.24 -13.50
C GLY A 108 4.87 -3.43 -14.18
N GLY A 109 6.03 -3.82 -13.66
CA GLY A 109 6.78 -4.98 -14.16
C GLY A 109 6.31 -6.32 -13.61
N ASN A 110 5.41 -6.35 -12.61
CA ASN A 110 4.88 -7.59 -12.06
C ASN A 110 3.60 -8.00 -12.80
N SER A 111 3.71 -9.01 -13.67
CA SER A 111 2.63 -9.43 -14.57
C SER A 111 1.71 -10.52 -14.00
N SER A 112 1.95 -10.99 -12.78
CA SER A 112 1.16 -12.06 -12.15
C SER A 112 1.18 -11.95 -10.64
N SER A 113 0.11 -12.40 -9.99
CA SER A 113 0.00 -12.50 -8.55
C SER A 113 -0.20 -13.96 -8.12
N SER A 114 0.47 -14.39 -7.06
CA SER A 114 0.19 -15.67 -6.40
C SER A 114 -1.22 -15.71 -5.78
N LEU A 115 -1.84 -14.55 -5.58
CA LEU A 115 -3.20 -14.35 -5.08
C LEU A 115 -4.29 -14.40 -6.15
N ASP A 116 -3.91 -14.55 -7.44
CA ASP A 116 -4.84 -14.62 -8.57
C ASP A 116 -5.53 -15.99 -8.68
N ARG A 117 -6.16 -16.41 -7.59
CA ARG A 117 -6.79 -17.70 -7.36
C ARG A 117 -7.98 -17.52 -6.42
N PRO A 118 -9.23 -17.70 -6.88
CA PRO A 118 -10.43 -17.44 -6.07
C PRO A 118 -10.46 -18.18 -4.72
N GLU A 119 -9.87 -19.38 -4.66
CA GLU A 119 -9.78 -20.17 -3.43
C GLU A 119 -8.92 -19.52 -2.33
N LEU A 120 -8.09 -18.53 -2.65
CA LEU A 120 -7.24 -17.84 -1.70
C LEU A 120 -7.93 -16.72 -0.93
N GLU A 121 -9.08 -16.23 -1.40
CA GLU A 121 -9.80 -15.16 -0.71
C GLU A 121 -10.17 -15.59 0.73
N GLY A 122 -10.62 -16.83 0.90
CA GLY A 122 -10.91 -17.40 2.20
C GLY A 122 -9.68 -17.50 3.12
N ARG A 123 -8.52 -17.87 2.56
CA ARG A 123 -7.25 -17.91 3.30
C ARG A 123 -6.77 -16.52 3.69
N TYR A 124 -6.91 -15.54 2.81
CA TYR A 124 -6.56 -14.14 3.09
C TYR A 124 -7.47 -13.54 4.16
N ARG A 125 -8.77 -13.82 4.11
CA ARG A 125 -9.71 -13.43 5.17
C ARG A 125 -9.33 -14.08 6.51
N ALA A 126 -9.03 -15.38 6.52
CA ALA A 126 -8.60 -16.07 7.74
C ALA A 126 -7.28 -15.50 8.30
N PHE A 127 -6.33 -15.15 7.43
CA PHE A 127 -5.09 -14.45 7.80
C PHE A 127 -5.40 -13.12 8.50
N LEU A 128 -6.22 -12.26 7.90
CA LEU A 128 -6.59 -10.96 8.46
C LEU A 128 -7.34 -11.12 9.78
N GLN A 129 -8.29 -12.05 9.88
CA GLN A 129 -9.01 -12.34 11.12
C GLN A 129 -8.07 -12.76 12.22
N ARG A 130 -7.12 -13.66 11.92
CA ARG A 130 -6.12 -14.10 12.89
C ARG A 130 -5.22 -12.94 13.32
N PHE A 131 -4.75 -12.13 12.37
CA PHE A 131 -3.91 -10.97 12.68
C PHE A 131 -4.65 -9.94 13.54
N TRP A 132 -5.91 -9.65 13.23
CA TRP A 132 -6.78 -8.78 14.04
C TRP A 132 -6.98 -9.32 15.47
N GLN A 133 -7.22 -10.62 15.63
CA GLN A 133 -7.29 -11.22 16.97
C GLN A 133 -5.99 -11.04 17.76
N ARG A 134 -4.83 -11.14 17.10
CA ARG A 134 -3.52 -10.94 17.72
C ARG A 134 -3.31 -9.48 18.14
N THR A 135 -3.68 -8.50 17.30
CA THR A 135 -3.58 -7.07 17.66
C THR A 135 -4.49 -6.73 18.85
N LEU A 136 -5.70 -7.30 18.91
CA LEU A 136 -6.61 -7.12 20.05
C LEU A 136 -6.10 -7.80 21.33
N ALA A 137 -5.50 -8.98 21.22
CA ALA A 137 -4.97 -9.72 22.36
C ALA A 137 -3.67 -9.11 22.91
N SER A 138 -2.96 -8.31 22.12
CA SER A 138 -1.67 -7.69 22.48
C SER A 138 -1.64 -6.19 22.12
N PRO A 139 -2.46 -5.35 22.79
CA PRO A 139 -2.58 -3.94 22.43
C PRO A 139 -1.24 -3.20 22.46
N GLY A 140 -0.95 -2.44 21.41
CA GLY A 140 0.25 -1.60 21.31
C GLY A 140 1.54 -2.32 20.89
N GLN A 141 1.51 -3.64 20.67
CA GLN A 141 2.69 -4.36 20.18
C GLN A 141 2.90 -4.19 18.68
N VAL A 142 1.83 -4.36 17.89
CA VAL A 142 1.83 -4.19 16.44
C VAL A 142 0.53 -3.51 16.03
N HIS A 143 0.66 -2.42 15.29
CA HIS A 143 -0.37 -1.64 14.64
C HIS A 143 -0.37 -1.96 13.16
N LEU A 144 -1.55 -2.22 12.61
CA LEU A 144 -1.70 -2.46 11.17
C LEU A 144 -2.41 -1.26 10.55
N ARG A 145 -1.72 -0.57 9.64
CA ARG A 145 -2.19 0.62 8.91
C ARG A 145 -3.61 0.46 8.37
N GLU A 146 -3.91 -0.68 7.76
CA GLU A 146 -5.21 -0.97 7.16
C GLU A 146 -6.31 -1.09 8.22
N PHE A 147 -6.02 -1.72 9.36
CA PHE A 147 -6.97 -1.86 10.46
C PHE A 147 -7.26 -0.53 11.14
N ASP A 148 -6.21 0.25 11.42
CA ASP A 148 -6.35 1.56 12.05
C ASP A 148 -7.12 2.53 11.15
N GLY A 149 -6.83 2.49 9.83
CA GLY A 149 -7.52 3.31 8.83
C GLY A 149 -9.02 3.02 8.77
N ILE A 150 -9.41 1.74 8.67
CA ILE A 150 -10.82 1.37 8.65
C ILE A 150 -11.50 1.66 10.00
N THR A 151 -10.84 1.34 11.12
CA THR A 151 -11.40 1.61 12.46
C THR A 151 -11.67 3.10 12.65
N SER A 152 -10.74 3.97 12.23
CA SER A 152 -10.91 5.43 12.31
C SER A 152 -12.11 5.94 11.49
N LEU A 153 -12.31 5.41 10.28
CA LEU A 153 -13.45 5.78 9.44
C LEU A 153 -14.77 5.20 9.96
N ALA A 154 -14.76 3.96 10.45
CA ALA A 154 -15.94 3.30 10.99
C ALA A 154 -16.45 3.99 12.27
N CYS A 155 -15.54 4.47 13.11
CA CYS A 155 -15.86 5.16 14.37
C CYS A 155 -16.05 6.68 14.22
N SER A 156 -16.12 7.22 12.99
CA SER A 156 -16.35 8.64 12.73
C SER A 156 -17.44 8.87 11.70
N ASP A 157 -17.91 10.12 11.59
CA ASP A 157 -18.85 10.55 10.56
C ASP A 157 -18.15 10.87 9.22
N GLN A 158 -16.85 10.60 9.09
CA GLN A 158 -16.08 10.89 7.88
C GLN A 158 -16.25 9.78 6.85
N ARG A 159 -16.40 10.15 5.57
CA ARG A 159 -16.41 9.22 4.44
C ARG A 159 -15.53 9.76 3.32
N LEU A 160 -14.82 8.85 2.66
CA LEU A 160 -13.99 9.19 1.51
C LEU A 160 -14.84 9.40 0.27
N GLU A 161 -14.49 10.43 -0.50
CA GLU A 161 -15.09 10.72 -1.81
C GLU A 161 -14.15 10.42 -2.98
N ARG A 162 -12.86 10.33 -2.68
CA ARG A 162 -11.72 10.18 -3.59
C ARG A 162 -10.48 9.80 -2.80
N THR A 163 -9.44 9.36 -3.50
CA THR A 163 -8.10 9.07 -2.95
C THR A 163 -7.08 10.02 -3.56
N ASP A 164 -5.92 10.14 -2.94
CA ASP A 164 -4.78 10.88 -3.49
C ASP A 164 -4.34 10.33 -4.86
N MET A 165 -4.60 9.06 -5.10
CA MET A 165 -4.22 8.34 -6.33
C MET A 165 -5.28 8.43 -7.44
N ASN A 166 -6.48 8.96 -7.19
CA ASN A 166 -7.48 9.20 -8.22
C ASN A 166 -7.88 10.69 -8.35
N HIS A 167 -7.15 11.55 -7.65
CA HIS A 167 -7.26 13.00 -7.75
C HIS A 167 -6.03 13.58 -8.45
N PRO A 168 -6.20 14.33 -9.56
CA PRO A 168 -5.06 14.91 -10.27
C PRO A 168 -4.29 15.87 -9.36
N PHE A 169 -2.97 15.76 -9.39
CA PHE A 169 -1.96 16.63 -8.75
C PHE A 169 -2.01 16.68 -7.22
N VAL A 170 -2.75 15.78 -6.56
CA VAL A 170 -2.52 15.51 -5.13
C VAL A 170 -1.19 14.78 -4.97
N ILE A 171 -0.90 13.87 -5.89
CA ILE A 171 0.43 13.27 -6.07
C ILE A 171 1.01 13.78 -7.39
N VAL A 172 2.25 14.26 -7.33
CA VAL A 172 3.06 14.61 -8.50
C VAL A 172 4.30 13.72 -8.50
N ASN A 173 4.39 12.84 -9.49
CA ASN A 173 5.44 11.84 -9.58
C ASN A 173 6.53 12.35 -10.52
N VAL A 174 7.80 12.28 -10.11
CA VAL A 174 8.94 12.75 -10.92
C VAL A 174 10.02 11.67 -10.97
N ASP A 175 10.43 11.25 -12.16
CA ASP A 175 11.53 10.28 -12.31
C ASP A 175 12.91 10.95 -12.32
N ALA A 176 13.98 10.14 -12.34
CA ALA A 176 15.35 10.64 -12.35
C ALA A 176 15.74 11.43 -13.62
N ARG A 177 14.90 11.43 -14.67
CA ARG A 177 15.05 12.21 -15.90
C ARG A 177 14.18 13.48 -15.90
N GLY A 178 13.43 13.71 -14.83
CA GLY A 178 12.51 14.83 -14.68
C GLY A 178 11.15 14.60 -15.33
N ASN A 179 10.84 13.41 -15.83
CA ASN A 179 9.51 13.13 -16.40
C ASN A 179 8.47 13.17 -15.29
N VAL A 180 7.33 13.81 -15.58
CA VAL A 180 6.26 14.07 -14.62
C VAL A 180 5.04 13.23 -14.96
N SER A 181 4.49 12.57 -13.94
CA SER A 181 3.15 11.98 -13.95
C SER A 181 2.33 12.52 -12.76
N SER A 182 1.07 12.14 -12.70
CA SER A 182 0.11 12.47 -11.65
C SER A 182 -0.64 11.20 -11.25
N PHE A 183 -1.53 11.28 -10.26
CA PHE A 183 -2.30 10.13 -9.76
C PHE A 183 -1.40 9.07 -9.11
N ASP A 184 -1.57 7.79 -9.45
CA ASP A 184 -0.80 6.68 -8.89
C ASP A 184 0.70 6.75 -9.31
N PRO A 185 1.66 6.65 -8.37
CA PRO A 185 3.09 6.55 -8.68
C PRO A 185 3.45 5.42 -9.65
N GLU A 186 2.69 4.33 -9.62
CA GLU A 186 2.91 3.12 -10.41
C GLU A 186 2.64 3.32 -11.90
N LEU A 187 1.95 4.41 -12.29
CA LEU A 187 1.79 4.78 -13.70
C LEU A 187 3.08 5.38 -14.28
N LEU A 188 3.94 6.02 -13.47
CA LEU A 188 5.14 6.66 -13.98
C LEU A 188 6.14 5.62 -14.53
N GLY A 189 6.49 5.78 -15.81
CA GLY A 189 7.39 4.85 -16.50
C GLY A 189 6.71 3.67 -17.18
N VAL A 190 5.36 3.64 -17.17
CA VAL A 190 4.57 2.64 -17.88
C VAL A 190 4.10 3.20 -19.23
N GLU A 191 4.03 2.33 -20.23
CA GLU A 191 3.45 2.60 -21.53
C GLU A 191 2.42 1.51 -21.85
N LEU A 192 1.19 1.92 -22.14
CA LEU A 192 0.10 1.03 -22.51
C LEU A 192 -0.41 1.37 -23.90
N GLU A 193 -0.76 0.36 -24.71
CA GLU A 193 -1.20 0.54 -26.10
C GLU A 193 -2.30 1.59 -26.26
N ARG A 194 -3.28 1.61 -25.34
CA ARG A 194 -4.43 2.53 -25.38
C ARG A 194 -4.14 3.95 -24.88
N PHE A 195 -3.21 4.12 -23.95
CA PHE A 195 -2.98 5.39 -23.24
C PHE A 195 -1.63 6.03 -23.56
N GLY A 196 -0.76 5.30 -24.26
CA GLY A 196 0.64 5.65 -24.45
C GLY A 196 1.40 5.67 -23.13
N CYS A 197 2.48 6.45 -23.10
CA CYS A 197 3.26 6.68 -21.90
C CYS A 197 2.50 7.57 -20.90
N PHE A 198 2.59 7.30 -19.61
CA PHE A 198 2.00 8.16 -18.57
C PHE A 198 2.92 9.29 -18.08
N ALA A 199 4.13 9.43 -18.65
CA ALA A 199 4.91 10.65 -18.50
C ALA A 199 4.22 11.79 -19.25
N PHE A 200 3.42 12.60 -18.54
CA PHE A 200 2.60 13.66 -19.12
C PHE A 200 3.38 14.92 -19.50
N GLY A 201 4.56 15.14 -18.91
CA GLY A 201 5.47 16.25 -19.23
C GLY A 201 6.84 16.07 -18.57
N ASN A 202 7.65 17.11 -18.51
CA ASN A 202 8.93 17.14 -17.81
C ASN A 202 9.05 18.40 -16.93
N VAL A 203 9.51 18.23 -15.68
CA VAL A 203 9.57 19.29 -14.66
C VAL A 203 10.51 20.45 -15.05
N LEU A 204 11.43 20.22 -15.99
CA LEU A 204 12.37 21.22 -16.47
C LEU A 204 11.82 22.08 -17.62
N SER A 205 10.78 21.61 -18.31
CA SER A 205 10.26 22.26 -19.53
C SER A 205 8.78 22.62 -19.49
N ASP A 206 7.97 21.88 -18.72
CA ASP A 206 6.52 21.97 -18.75
C ASP A 206 5.95 22.43 -17.40
N SER A 207 4.93 23.27 -17.46
CA SER A 207 4.14 23.64 -16.28
C SER A 207 3.04 22.60 -15.99
N LEU A 208 2.58 22.52 -14.75
CA LEU A 208 1.48 21.62 -14.38
C LEU A 208 0.18 21.99 -15.12
N GLU A 209 -0.05 23.26 -15.41
CA GLU A 209 -1.19 23.73 -16.21
C GLU A 209 -1.12 23.24 -17.65
N GLN A 210 0.06 23.25 -18.28
CA GLN A 210 0.26 22.70 -19.61
C GLN A 210 0.00 21.19 -19.62
N ILE A 211 0.51 20.48 -18.61
CA ILE A 211 0.25 19.04 -18.43
C ILE A 211 -1.25 18.77 -18.30
N ALA A 212 -1.96 19.53 -17.44
CA ALA A 212 -3.40 19.40 -17.22
C ALA A 212 -4.24 19.69 -18.47
N ALA A 213 -3.76 20.59 -19.33
CA ALA A 213 -4.42 20.95 -20.58
C ALA A 213 -4.20 19.93 -21.71
N SER A 214 -3.23 19.02 -21.58
CA SER A 214 -2.91 18.04 -22.62
C SER A 214 -4.04 17.03 -22.83
N GLU A 215 -4.30 16.65 -24.08
CA GLU A 215 -5.39 15.72 -24.43
C GLU A 215 -5.23 14.36 -23.74
N ARG A 216 -4.00 13.83 -23.70
CA ARG A 216 -3.67 12.56 -23.04
C ARG A 216 -3.98 12.59 -21.55
N PHE A 217 -3.62 13.68 -20.85
CA PHE A 217 -3.95 13.84 -19.43
C PHE A 217 -5.46 13.90 -19.21
N GLN A 218 -6.16 14.72 -20.01
CA GLN A 218 -7.61 14.86 -19.90
C GLN A 218 -8.35 13.56 -20.21
N GLN A 219 -7.84 12.72 -21.11
CA GLN A 219 -8.39 11.38 -21.36
C GLN A 219 -8.31 10.50 -20.11
N VAL A 220 -7.13 10.37 -19.49
CA VAL A 220 -6.93 9.58 -18.28
C VAL A 220 -7.78 10.13 -17.13
N GLN A 221 -7.81 11.44 -16.93
CA GLN A 221 -8.61 12.09 -15.91
C GLN A 221 -10.11 11.80 -16.06
N ARG A 222 -10.64 11.85 -17.30
CA ARG A 222 -12.06 11.53 -17.56
C ARG A 222 -12.39 10.07 -17.24
N GLU A 223 -11.53 9.13 -17.64
CA GLU A 223 -11.77 7.72 -17.35
C GLU A 223 -11.62 7.39 -15.86
N MET A 224 -10.64 7.96 -15.16
CA MET A 224 -10.54 7.84 -13.70
C MET A 224 -11.79 8.38 -13.00
N ALA A 225 -12.27 9.57 -13.39
CA ALA A 225 -13.49 10.14 -12.82
C ALA A 225 -14.72 9.26 -13.07
N ALA A 226 -14.83 8.68 -14.27
CA ALA A 226 -15.90 7.72 -14.58
C ALA A 226 -15.80 6.46 -13.73
N GLY A 227 -14.60 5.94 -13.48
CA GLY A 227 -14.37 4.79 -12.60
C GLY A 227 -14.72 5.07 -11.15
N VAL A 228 -14.40 6.26 -10.64
CA VAL A 228 -14.81 6.71 -9.29
C VAL A 228 -16.34 6.84 -9.21
N ALA A 229 -16.99 7.40 -10.24
CA ALA A 229 -18.44 7.49 -10.31
C ALA A 229 -19.11 6.09 -10.34
N ALA A 230 -18.54 5.14 -11.08
CA ALA A 230 -19.00 3.76 -11.09
C ALA A 230 -18.93 3.14 -9.68
N CYS A 231 -17.77 3.23 -9.01
CA CYS A 231 -17.61 2.77 -7.62
C CYS A 231 -18.62 3.43 -6.67
N ARG A 232 -18.83 4.75 -6.76
CA ARG A 232 -19.79 5.48 -5.92
C ARG A 232 -21.22 4.97 -6.09
N SER A 233 -21.58 4.59 -7.31
CA SER A 233 -22.94 4.13 -7.62
C SER A 233 -23.22 2.68 -7.23
N SER A 234 -22.18 1.82 -7.18
CA SER A 234 -22.36 0.37 -7.09
C SER A 234 -21.66 -0.31 -5.92
N CYS A 235 -20.70 0.33 -5.24
CA CYS A 235 -19.88 -0.31 -4.20
C CYS A 235 -20.31 0.10 -2.80
N ALA A 236 -20.73 -0.87 -1.98
CA ALA A 236 -21.10 -0.64 -0.57
C ALA A 236 -19.94 -0.09 0.29
N TYR A 237 -18.69 -0.35 -0.10
CA TYR A 237 -17.47 0.08 0.61
C TYR A 237 -16.96 1.44 0.15
N PHE A 238 -17.65 2.14 -0.77
CA PHE A 238 -17.16 3.38 -1.37
C PHE A 238 -16.75 4.41 -0.32
N GLY A 239 -17.56 4.60 0.73
CA GLY A 239 -17.27 5.56 1.79
C GLY A 239 -16.01 5.26 2.63
N LEU A 240 -15.49 4.02 2.57
CA LEU A 240 -14.22 3.62 3.19
C LEU A 240 -13.04 3.64 2.20
N CYS A 241 -13.33 3.73 0.90
CA CYS A 241 -12.37 3.51 -0.18
C CYS A 241 -12.06 4.77 -0.99
N GLY A 242 -13.07 5.58 -1.30
CA GLY A 242 -12.95 6.72 -2.21
C GLY A 242 -12.77 6.35 -3.70
N GLY A 243 -13.04 5.10 -4.10
CA GLY A 243 -13.00 4.68 -5.51
C GLY A 243 -11.69 4.03 -5.98
N GLY A 244 -10.78 3.73 -5.05
CA GLY A 244 -9.58 2.91 -5.30
C GLY A 244 -8.45 3.63 -6.05
N ALA A 245 -7.44 2.84 -6.41
CA ALA A 245 -6.29 3.26 -7.23
C ALA A 245 -6.62 3.15 -8.72
N GLY A 246 -6.12 4.09 -9.52
CA GLY A 246 -6.25 4.01 -10.96
C GLY A 246 -5.32 2.98 -11.58
N SER A 247 -4.10 2.84 -11.03
CA SER A 247 -3.12 1.83 -11.46
C SER A 247 -3.73 0.43 -11.40
N ASN A 248 -4.32 0.05 -10.27
CA ASN A 248 -4.89 -1.29 -10.12
C ASN A 248 -5.98 -1.54 -11.18
N LYS A 249 -6.85 -0.55 -11.44
CA LYS A 249 -7.91 -0.67 -12.45
C LYS A 249 -7.36 -0.88 -13.86
N VAL A 250 -6.36 -0.09 -14.26
CA VAL A 250 -5.82 -0.18 -15.61
C VAL A 250 -4.98 -1.44 -15.80
N PHE A 251 -4.25 -1.90 -14.78
CA PHE A 251 -3.48 -3.14 -14.88
C PHE A 251 -4.36 -4.39 -14.87
N GLU A 252 -5.42 -4.42 -14.06
CA GLU A 252 -6.31 -5.59 -13.98
C GLU A 252 -7.34 -5.64 -15.11
N HIS A 253 -7.82 -4.48 -15.61
CA HIS A 253 -8.91 -4.43 -16.59
C HIS A 253 -8.53 -3.77 -17.93
N GLY A 254 -7.34 -3.18 -18.06
CA GLY A 254 -6.96 -2.40 -19.24
C GLY A 254 -7.68 -1.05 -19.37
N ARG A 255 -8.39 -0.60 -18.32
CA ARG A 255 -9.21 0.63 -18.33
C ARG A 255 -9.36 1.24 -16.94
N PHE A 256 -9.44 2.57 -16.85
CA PHE A 256 -9.59 3.27 -15.57
C PHE A 256 -11.05 3.41 -15.11
N ASP A 257 -12.00 3.34 -16.05
CA ASP A 257 -13.43 3.49 -15.78
C ASP A 257 -14.12 2.19 -15.31
N GLY A 258 -13.32 1.19 -14.95
CA GLY A 258 -13.77 0.01 -14.20
C GLY A 258 -14.07 0.34 -12.72
N SER A 259 -14.78 -0.58 -12.06
CA SER A 259 -15.13 -0.46 -10.65
C SER A 259 -14.23 -1.33 -9.77
N GLU A 260 -14.72 -2.48 -9.35
CA GLU A 260 -14.07 -3.36 -8.39
C GLU A 260 -12.88 -4.11 -8.98
N THR A 261 -11.73 -4.04 -8.30
CA THR A 261 -10.51 -4.79 -8.62
C THR A 261 -10.21 -5.82 -7.53
N GLN A 262 -9.29 -6.74 -7.83
CA GLN A 262 -8.66 -7.65 -6.87
C GLN A 262 -8.00 -6.87 -5.73
N ALA A 263 -7.29 -5.77 -6.04
CA ALA A 263 -6.76 -4.88 -5.01
C ALA A 263 -7.84 -4.30 -4.10
N CYS A 264 -9.00 -3.89 -4.63
CA CYS A 264 -10.14 -3.44 -3.83
C CYS A 264 -10.63 -4.55 -2.89
N ARG A 265 -10.78 -5.77 -3.41
CA ARG A 265 -11.25 -6.94 -2.63
C ARG A 265 -10.33 -7.19 -1.44
N TYR A 266 -9.03 -7.36 -1.67
CA TYR A 266 -8.09 -7.75 -0.61
C TYR A 266 -7.72 -6.61 0.36
N ARG A 267 -7.51 -5.39 -0.14
CA ARG A 267 -7.01 -4.28 0.69
C ARG A 267 -8.10 -3.50 1.42
N ILE A 268 -9.33 -3.50 0.89
CA ILE A 268 -10.42 -2.69 1.44
C ILE A 268 -11.56 -3.58 1.94
N GLN A 269 -12.15 -4.41 1.07
CA GLN A 269 -13.39 -5.09 1.41
C GLN A 269 -13.17 -6.15 2.48
N LEU A 270 -12.19 -7.05 2.31
CA LEU A 270 -11.86 -8.06 3.31
C LEU A 270 -11.41 -7.44 4.63
N VAL A 271 -10.58 -6.39 4.58
CA VAL A 271 -10.13 -5.67 5.78
C VAL A 271 -11.33 -5.06 6.50
N ALA A 272 -12.23 -4.39 5.77
CA ALA A 272 -13.41 -3.77 6.35
C ALA A 272 -14.34 -4.78 6.99
N ASP A 273 -14.62 -5.90 6.32
CA ASP A 273 -15.42 -6.98 6.89
C ASP A 273 -14.82 -7.51 8.20
N VAL A 274 -13.50 -7.73 8.23
CA VAL A 274 -12.81 -8.25 9.42
C VAL A 274 -12.86 -7.26 10.57
N VAL A 275 -12.55 -6.00 10.31
CA VAL A 275 -12.55 -4.94 11.33
C VAL A 275 -13.97 -4.71 11.87
N LEU A 276 -14.96 -4.57 10.98
CA LEU A 276 -16.35 -4.33 11.39
C LEU A 276 -16.93 -5.51 12.19
N ALA A 277 -16.73 -6.74 11.74
CA ALA A 277 -17.14 -7.93 12.49
C ALA A 277 -16.44 -8.01 13.87
N GLY A 278 -15.16 -7.64 13.91
CA GLY A 278 -14.40 -7.56 15.15
C GLY A 278 -14.94 -6.51 16.12
N LEU A 279 -15.28 -5.32 15.63
CA LEU A 279 -15.88 -4.24 16.43
C LEU A 279 -17.28 -4.63 16.92
N GLU A 280 -18.11 -5.24 16.08
CA GLU A 280 -19.43 -5.75 16.46
C GLU A 280 -19.32 -6.79 17.58
N GLN A 281 -18.35 -7.69 17.50
CA GLN A 281 -18.08 -8.67 18.55
C GLN A 281 -17.66 -8.00 19.87
N GLN A 282 -16.77 -7.01 19.83
CA GLN A 282 -16.34 -6.27 21.02
C GLN A 282 -17.46 -5.47 21.68
N LEU A 283 -18.40 -4.95 20.87
CA LEU A 283 -19.57 -4.22 21.35
C LEU A 283 -20.75 -5.14 21.76
N GLY A 284 -20.61 -6.46 21.58
CA GLY A 284 -21.69 -7.42 21.86
C GLY A 284 -22.89 -7.29 20.92
N LEU A 285 -22.67 -6.76 19.72
CA LEU A 285 -23.71 -6.55 18.69
C LEU A 285 -23.83 -7.74 17.73
N SER A 286 -22.82 -8.61 17.68
CA SER A 286 -22.89 -9.85 16.91
C SER A 286 -23.97 -10.76 17.50
N ALA A 287 -24.95 -11.17 16.69
CA ALA A 287 -25.84 -12.26 17.07
C ALA A 287 -24.99 -13.49 17.45
N ALA A 288 -25.31 -14.14 18.56
CA ALA A 288 -24.69 -15.41 18.91
C ALA A 288 -24.88 -16.38 17.73
N ALA A 289 -23.80 -16.65 16.99
CA ALA A 289 -23.75 -17.67 15.96
C ALA A 289 -23.50 -19.03 16.62
#